data_AF-A0A8C3HUF5-F1
#
_entry.id   AF-A0A8C3HUF5-F1
#
_cell.length_a   1.000
_cell.length_b   1.000
_cell.length_c   1.000
_cell.angle_alpha   90.00
_cell.angle_beta   90.00
_cell.angle_gamma   90.00
#
_symmetry.space_group_name_H-M   'P 1'
#
loop_
_entity.id
_entity.type
_entity.pdbx_description
1 polymer ?
#
loop_
_entity_poly.entity_id
_entity_poly.type
_entity_poly.pdbx_seq_one_letter_code
_entity_poly.pdbx_strand_id
1 'polypeptide(L)'
;MSFFVLILSWGSLGLETAAAVGLSDFCSDPDGFVLNLTQAQTELSPEILQYYLACSQDVPNPFQQRLTMSQRALSSIHSQLHGLEREAIPQFPAAERNLVSVQGTLNTTESNFHQLVALLNCRGLHKDYVDAVKGLCYDGMEGLLFLLLFSLLSALAFTTAVCSLPRAWERFHSRWHLSRSPRQESKRFVQWQSSI
;
A
#
# COMPACT_ATOMS: atom_id res chain seq x y z
N MET A 1 13.74 28.91 -14.85
CA MET A 1 12.66 27.90 -14.97
C MET A 1 13.24 26.52 -15.33
N SER A 2 13.94 26.33 -16.45
CA SER A 2 14.41 25.00 -16.90
C SER A 2 15.36 24.26 -15.96
N PHE A 3 16.24 24.97 -15.24
CA PHE A 3 17.16 24.35 -14.28
C PHE A 3 16.45 23.78 -13.03
N PHE A 4 15.40 24.45 -12.56
CA PHE A 4 14.61 23.95 -11.42
C PHE A 4 13.87 22.66 -11.82
N VAL A 5 13.29 22.61 -13.01
CA VAL A 5 12.63 21.39 -13.54
C VAL A 5 13.63 20.24 -13.67
N LEU A 6 14.87 20.54 -14.06
CA LEU A 6 15.95 19.55 -14.10
C LEU A 6 16.27 18.99 -12.70
N ILE A 7 16.42 19.85 -11.69
CA ILE A 7 16.68 19.40 -10.32
C ILE A 7 15.52 18.52 -9.82
N LEU A 8 14.28 18.94 -10.08
CA LEU A 8 13.10 18.19 -9.66
C LEU A 8 12.98 16.83 -10.36
N SER A 9 13.32 16.71 -11.65
CA SER A 9 13.24 15.43 -12.36
C SER A 9 14.29 14.42 -11.87
N TRP A 10 15.53 14.86 -11.66
CA TRP A 10 16.57 14.02 -11.05
C TRP A 10 16.25 13.68 -9.59
N GLY A 11 15.66 14.62 -8.84
CA GLY A 11 15.17 14.37 -7.48
C GLY A 11 14.05 13.34 -7.43
N SER A 12 13.08 13.41 -8.35
CA SER A 12 11.99 12.42 -8.48
C SER A 12 12.55 11.03 -8.76
N LEU A 13 13.48 10.91 -9.71
CA LEU A 13 14.15 9.66 -10.02
C LEU A 13 14.91 9.10 -8.79
N GLY A 14 15.57 9.97 -8.02
CA GLY A 14 16.22 9.59 -6.76
C GLY A 14 15.23 9.06 -5.72
N LEU A 15 14.05 9.68 -5.60
CA LEU A 15 13.02 9.23 -4.67
C LEU A 15 12.42 7.89 -5.10
N GLU A 16 12.09 7.73 -6.38
CA GLU A 16 11.56 6.49 -6.94
C GLU A 16 12.55 5.33 -6.81
N THR A 17 13.84 5.57 -7.01
CA THR A 17 14.89 4.54 -6.85
C THR A 17 15.03 4.14 -5.39
N ALA A 18 14.99 5.09 -4.46
CA ALA A 18 14.98 4.80 -3.02
C ALA A 18 13.74 3.99 -2.61
N ALA A 19 12.57 4.34 -3.14
CA ALA A 19 11.33 3.60 -2.90
C ALA A 19 11.40 2.17 -3.46
N ALA A 20 11.94 1.98 -4.67
CA ALA A 20 12.10 0.66 -5.27
C ALA A 20 13.05 -0.24 -4.47
N VAL A 21 14.17 0.29 -3.98
CA VAL A 21 15.10 -0.46 -3.11
C VAL A 21 14.43 -0.81 -1.79
N GLY A 22 13.83 0.17 -1.11
CA GLY A 22 13.16 -0.07 0.18
C GLY A 22 12.02 -1.08 0.08
N LEU A 23 11.26 -1.04 -1.03
CA LEU A 23 10.20 -2.00 -1.28
C LEU A 23 10.74 -3.39 -1.61
N SER A 24 11.82 -3.48 -2.38
CA SER A 24 12.48 -4.75 -2.69
C SER A 24 13.01 -5.44 -1.44
N ASP A 25 13.63 -4.68 -0.53
CA ASP A 25 14.11 -5.20 0.75
C ASP A 25 12.94 -5.70 1.62
N PHE A 26 11.84 -4.92 1.70
CA PHE A 26 10.63 -5.37 2.39
C PHE A 26 10.06 -6.67 1.80
N CYS A 27 10.02 -6.79 0.48
CA CYS A 27 9.48 -7.97 -0.20
C CYS A 27 10.35 -9.23 -0.05
N SER A 28 11.61 -9.09 0.38
CA SER A 28 12.47 -10.24 0.67
C SER A 28 12.11 -10.96 1.97
N ASP A 29 11.68 -10.23 3.00
CA ASP A 29 11.24 -10.78 4.29
C ASP A 29 10.15 -9.89 4.92
N PRO A 30 8.90 -9.97 4.41
CA PRO A 30 7.83 -9.12 4.88
C PRO A 30 7.34 -9.51 6.28
N ASP A 31 7.47 -10.79 6.66
CA ASP A 31 7.06 -11.29 7.97
C ASP A 31 7.98 -10.75 9.07
N GLY A 32 9.30 -10.84 8.88
CA GLY A 32 10.29 -10.33 9.82
C GLY A 32 10.18 -8.83 10.04
N PHE A 33 9.94 -8.06 8.97
CA PHE A 33 9.72 -6.62 9.07
C PHE A 33 8.50 -6.27 9.94
N VAL A 34 7.36 -6.92 9.69
CA VAL A 34 6.12 -6.65 10.43
C VAL A 34 6.24 -7.06 11.90
N LEU A 35 6.87 -8.20 12.19
CA LEU A 35 7.13 -8.64 13.56
C LEU A 35 8.00 -7.63 14.33
N ASN A 36 9.09 -7.17 13.74
CA ASN A 36 10.01 -6.23 14.41
C ASN A 36 9.34 -4.86 14.63
N LEU A 37 8.64 -4.34 13.62
CA LEU A 37 7.97 -3.05 13.70
C LEU A 37 6.89 -3.02 14.78
N THR A 38 6.05 -4.05 14.83
CA THR A 38 4.96 -4.15 15.81
C THR A 38 5.48 -4.39 17.22
N GLN A 39 6.53 -5.19 17.40
CA GLN A 39 7.18 -5.37 18.69
C GLN A 39 7.73 -4.03 19.21
N ALA A 40 8.30 -3.20 18.34
CA ALA A 40 8.80 -1.89 18.71
C ALA A 40 7.69 -0.87 19.07
N GLN A 41 6.47 -1.03 18.54
CA GLN A 41 5.39 -0.06 18.69
C GLN A 41 4.31 -0.43 19.71
N THR A 42 4.00 -1.72 19.88
CA THR A 42 2.76 -2.14 20.54
C THR A 42 2.98 -3.08 21.74
N GLU A 43 4.23 -3.43 22.07
CA GLU A 43 4.58 -4.42 23.12
C GLU A 43 3.76 -5.73 23.04
N LEU A 44 3.24 -6.07 21.85
CA LEU A 44 2.48 -7.29 21.64
C LEU A 44 3.42 -8.50 21.71
N SER A 45 2.92 -9.60 22.29
CA SER A 45 3.69 -10.85 22.30
C SER A 45 3.92 -11.32 20.86
N PRO A 46 5.16 -11.66 20.50
CA PRO A 46 5.52 -12.06 19.14
C PRO A 46 4.82 -13.36 18.73
N GLU A 47 4.47 -14.22 19.70
CA GLU A 47 3.79 -15.48 19.42
C GLU A 47 2.37 -15.27 18.85
N ILE A 48 1.64 -14.27 19.35
CA ILE A 48 0.29 -13.96 18.86
C ILE A 48 0.37 -13.45 17.42
N LEU A 49 1.32 -12.57 17.13
CA LEU A 49 1.47 -12.01 15.80
C LEU A 49 1.91 -13.09 14.79
N GLN A 50 2.83 -13.97 15.18
CA GLN A 50 3.27 -15.08 14.34
C GLN A 50 2.11 -16.03 14.00
N TYR A 51 1.18 -16.27 14.92
CA TYR A 51 -0.04 -17.05 14.63
C TYR A 51 -0.89 -16.42 13.51
N TYR A 52 -1.04 -15.10 13.51
CA TYR A 52 -1.80 -14.40 12.46
C TYR A 52 -1.05 -14.28 11.13
N LEU A 53 0.28 -14.14 11.16
CA LEU A 53 1.10 -14.02 9.94
C LEU A 53 1.30 -15.37 9.24
N ALA A 54 1.67 -16.43 9.97
CA ALA A 54 1.94 -17.74 9.37
C ALA A 54 0.68 -18.59 9.17
N CYS A 55 -0.33 -18.43 10.04
CA CYS A 55 -1.60 -19.18 10.02
C CYS A 55 -1.40 -20.70 9.78
N SER A 56 -0.44 -21.29 10.51
CA SER A 56 -0.14 -22.71 10.43
C SER A 56 -1.20 -23.56 11.13
N GLN A 57 -1.44 -24.77 10.62
CA GLN A 57 -2.43 -25.70 11.21
C GLN A 57 -1.96 -26.29 12.54
N ASP A 58 -0.65 -26.26 12.81
CA ASP A 58 -0.05 -26.86 14.00
C ASP A 58 -0.16 -25.97 15.25
N VAL A 59 -0.49 -24.69 15.08
CA VAL A 59 -0.59 -23.73 16.18
C VAL A 59 -2.06 -23.49 16.52
N PRO A 60 -2.52 -23.88 17.72
CA PRO A 60 -3.90 -23.63 18.13
C PRO A 60 -4.15 -22.14 18.37
N ASN A 61 -5.41 -21.71 18.24
CA ASN A 61 -5.78 -20.32 18.46
C ASN A 61 -5.47 -19.91 19.93
N PRO A 62 -4.73 -18.82 20.18
CA PRO A 62 -4.41 -18.37 21.54
C PRO A 62 -5.67 -18.10 22.40
N PHE A 63 -6.80 -17.80 21.76
CA PHE A 63 -8.08 -17.55 22.42
C PHE A 63 -8.96 -18.80 22.55
N GLN A 64 -8.50 -19.96 22.08
CA GLN A 64 -9.31 -21.19 22.02
C GLN A 64 -9.83 -21.62 23.39
N GLN A 65 -9.03 -21.48 24.45
CA GLN A 65 -9.47 -21.80 25.81
C GLN A 65 -10.66 -20.92 26.23
N ARG A 66 -10.58 -19.61 25.99
CA ARG A 66 -11.66 -18.68 26.35
C ARG A 66 -12.91 -18.91 25.50
N LEU A 67 -12.73 -19.12 24.19
CA LEU A 67 -13.84 -19.45 23.28
C LEU A 67 -14.55 -20.75 23.71
N THR A 68 -13.79 -21.77 24.08
CA THR A 68 -14.37 -23.05 24.53
C THR A 68 -15.15 -22.89 25.84
N MET A 69 -14.64 -22.08 26.78
CA MET A 69 -15.36 -21.78 28.03
C MET A 69 -16.66 -21.02 27.76
N SER A 70 -16.63 -20.00 26.90
CA SER A 70 -17.83 -19.25 26.50
C SER A 70 -18.86 -20.13 25.80
N GLN A 71 -18.44 -21.00 24.88
CA GLN A 71 -19.34 -21.95 24.20
C GLN A 71 -20.00 -22.90 25.19
N ARG A 72 -19.25 -23.43 26.17
CA ARG A 72 -19.80 -24.30 27.22
C ARG A 72 -20.82 -23.56 28.10
N ALA A 73 -20.54 -22.32 28.46
CA ALA A 73 -21.46 -21.50 29.25
C ALA A 73 -22.78 -21.24 28.49
N LEU A 74 -22.71 -20.86 27.21
CA LEU A 74 -23.90 -20.65 26.36
C LEU A 74 -24.74 -21.92 26.26
N SER A 75 -24.12 -23.07 26.00
CA SER A 75 -24.83 -24.35 25.90
C SER A 75 -25.50 -24.74 27.23
N SER A 76 -24.82 -24.52 28.37
CA SER A 76 -25.40 -24.77 29.69
C SER A 76 -26.62 -23.89 29.94
N ILE A 77 -26.58 -22.60 29.59
CA ILE A 77 -27.72 -21.70 29.77
C ILE A 77 -28.90 -22.15 28.89
N HIS A 78 -28.64 -22.56 27.64
CA HIS A 78 -29.68 -23.07 26.75
C HIS A 78 -30.38 -24.31 27.34
N SER A 79 -29.61 -25.25 27.91
CA SER A 79 -30.19 -26.43 28.56
C SER A 79 -31.01 -26.10 29.81
N GLN A 80 -30.55 -25.13 30.63
CA GLN A 80 -31.25 -24.72 31.84
C GLN A 80 -32.54 -23.97 31.51
N LEU A 81 -32.52 -23.14 30.47
CA LEU A 81 -33.70 -22.40 30.03
C LEU A 81 -34.77 -23.32 29.46
N HIS A 82 -34.41 -24.32 28.66
CA HIS A 82 -35.36 -25.34 28.20
C HIS A 82 -35.94 -26.20 29.34
N GLY A 83 -35.14 -26.51 30.37
CA GLY A 83 -35.63 -27.18 31.57
C GLY A 83 -36.65 -26.31 32.31
N LEU A 84 -36.32 -25.03 32.51
CA LEU A 84 -37.17 -24.05 33.16
C LEU A 84 -38.48 -23.80 32.39
N GLU A 85 -38.42 -23.76 31.06
CA GLU A 85 -39.58 -23.65 30.19
C GLU A 85 -40.54 -24.83 30.39
N ARG A 86 -40.02 -26.07 30.39
CA ARG A 86 -40.83 -27.28 30.60
C ARG A 86 -41.49 -27.35 31.98
N GLU A 87 -40.79 -26.95 33.03
CA GLU A 87 -41.26 -27.13 34.41
C GLU A 87 -42.06 -25.94 34.96
N ALA A 88 -41.69 -24.72 34.57
CA ALA A 88 -42.26 -23.50 35.14
C ALA A 88 -43.44 -22.95 34.34
N ILE A 89 -43.49 -23.07 33.01
CA ILE A 89 -44.61 -22.54 32.20
C ILE A 89 -45.97 -23.15 32.59
N PRO A 90 -46.09 -24.47 32.85
CA PRO A 90 -47.37 -25.05 33.28
C PRO A 90 -47.87 -24.51 34.62
N GLN A 91 -46.97 -24.04 35.48
CA GLN A 91 -47.28 -23.56 36.84
C GLN A 91 -47.39 -22.02 36.91
N PHE A 92 -46.64 -21.29 36.09
CA PHE A 92 -46.54 -19.84 36.09
C PHE A 92 -46.56 -19.26 34.65
N PRO A 93 -47.74 -19.20 34.01
CA PRO A 93 -47.87 -18.72 32.62
C PRO A 93 -47.44 -17.26 32.43
N ALA A 94 -47.43 -16.44 33.50
CA ALA A 94 -46.92 -15.07 33.45
C ALA A 94 -45.40 -14.97 33.19
N ALA A 95 -44.63 -16.03 33.49
CA ALA A 95 -43.18 -16.07 33.31
C ALA A 95 -42.74 -16.33 31.86
N GLU A 96 -43.65 -16.79 30.99
CA GLU A 96 -43.39 -17.11 29.58
C GLU A 96 -42.78 -15.92 28.82
N ARG A 97 -43.30 -14.71 29.01
CA ARG A 97 -42.76 -13.50 28.33
C ARG A 97 -41.30 -13.22 28.70
N ASN A 98 -40.94 -13.46 29.96
CA ASN A 98 -39.55 -13.27 30.42
C ASN A 98 -38.64 -14.35 29.82
N LEU A 99 -39.10 -15.60 29.74
CA LEU A 99 -38.34 -16.70 29.12
C LEU A 99 -38.11 -16.45 27.62
N VAL A 100 -39.14 -16.02 26.89
CA VAL A 100 -39.01 -15.68 25.46
C VAL A 100 -38.03 -14.52 25.24
N SER A 101 -38.04 -13.51 26.12
CA SER A 101 -37.08 -12.40 26.07
C SER A 101 -35.63 -12.86 26.28
N VAL A 102 -35.41 -13.75 27.26
CA VAL A 102 -34.08 -14.34 27.51
C VAL A 102 -33.65 -15.22 26.34
N GLN A 103 -34.54 -16.01 25.75
CA GLN A 103 -34.26 -16.81 24.56
C GLN A 103 -33.85 -15.94 23.37
N GLY A 104 -34.53 -14.81 23.14
CA GLY A 104 -34.15 -13.84 22.11
C GLY A 104 -32.76 -13.23 22.33
N THR A 105 -32.43 -12.93 23.59
CA THR A 105 -31.11 -12.42 23.97
C THR A 105 -30.02 -13.49 23.77
N LEU A 106 -30.32 -14.75 24.08
CA LEU A 106 -29.40 -15.87 23.87
C LEU A 106 -29.13 -16.12 22.39
N ASN A 107 -30.16 -16.14 21.54
CA ASN A 107 -29.99 -16.26 20.09
C ASN A 107 -29.11 -15.13 19.52
N THR A 108 -29.30 -13.90 20.02
CA THR A 108 -28.46 -12.75 19.62
C THR A 108 -27.02 -12.94 20.07
N THR A 109 -26.83 -13.42 21.31
CA THR A 109 -25.49 -13.66 21.89
C THR A 109 -24.76 -14.78 21.15
N GLU A 110 -25.45 -15.86 20.78
CA GLU A 110 -24.90 -16.97 19.98
C GLU A 110 -24.46 -16.49 18.59
N SER A 111 -25.31 -15.73 17.90
CA SER A 111 -24.97 -15.13 16.60
C SER A 111 -23.72 -14.24 16.69
N ASN A 112 -23.68 -13.34 17.67
CA ASN A 112 -22.52 -12.46 17.90
C ASN A 112 -21.26 -13.26 18.28
N PHE A 113 -21.41 -14.34 19.04
CA PHE A 113 -20.30 -15.21 19.41
C PHE A 113 -19.71 -15.91 18.18
N HIS A 114 -20.55 -16.43 17.27
CA HIS A 114 -20.08 -17.02 16.02
C HIS A 114 -19.33 -16.01 15.14
N GLN A 115 -19.80 -14.77 15.06
CA GLN A 115 -19.08 -13.70 14.36
C GLN A 115 -17.74 -13.40 15.02
N LEU A 116 -17.69 -13.32 16.35
CA LEU A 116 -16.44 -13.09 17.10
C LEU A 116 -15.43 -14.23 16.89
N VAL A 117 -15.88 -15.48 16.91
CA VAL A 117 -15.03 -16.65 16.62
C VAL A 117 -14.41 -16.56 15.22
N ALA A 118 -15.18 -16.10 14.23
CA ALA A 118 -14.67 -15.91 12.88
C ALA A 118 -13.61 -14.81 12.79
N LEU A 119 -13.81 -13.68 13.50
CA LEU A 119 -12.84 -12.57 13.56
C LEU A 119 -11.54 -12.95 14.29
N LEU A 120 -11.63 -13.80 15.31
CA LEU A 120 -10.46 -14.26 16.07
C LEU A 120 -9.67 -15.37 15.36
N ASN A 121 -10.12 -15.83 14.18
CA ASN A 121 -9.44 -16.85 13.41
C ASN A 121 -8.32 -16.23 12.55
N CYS A 122 -7.16 -16.89 12.42
CA CYS A 122 -6.03 -16.35 11.65
C CYS A 122 -6.36 -16.14 10.18
N ARG A 123 -7.28 -16.94 9.63
CA ARG A 123 -7.57 -16.99 8.19
C ARG A 123 -8.00 -15.65 7.58
N GLY A 124 -8.78 -14.85 8.30
CA GLY A 124 -9.25 -13.55 7.82
C GLY A 124 -8.08 -12.58 7.68
N LEU A 125 -7.40 -12.33 8.79
CA LEU A 125 -6.27 -11.40 8.83
C LEU A 125 -5.09 -11.85 7.96
N HIS A 126 -4.79 -13.16 7.93
CA HIS A 126 -3.76 -13.73 7.07
C HIS A 126 -4.08 -13.51 5.59
N LYS A 127 -5.35 -13.65 5.19
CA LYS A 127 -5.77 -13.37 3.81
C LYS A 127 -5.54 -11.90 3.47
N ASP A 128 -5.97 -10.98 4.33
CA ASP A 128 -5.79 -9.54 4.10
C ASP A 128 -4.31 -9.16 4.07
N TYR A 129 -3.49 -9.76 4.95
CA TYR A 129 -2.05 -9.60 4.98
C TYR A 129 -1.39 -10.07 3.67
N VAL A 130 -1.68 -11.31 3.25
CA VAL A 130 -1.11 -11.89 2.04
C VAL A 130 -1.54 -11.10 0.80
N ASP A 131 -2.80 -10.66 0.74
CA ASP A 131 -3.30 -9.85 -0.37
C ASP A 131 -2.61 -8.47 -0.40
N ALA A 132 -2.38 -7.84 0.76
CA ALA A 132 -1.64 -6.58 0.85
C ALA A 132 -0.17 -6.72 0.45
N VAL A 133 0.53 -7.76 0.94
CA VAL A 133 1.93 -8.04 0.57
C VAL A 133 2.03 -8.34 -0.92
N LYS A 134 1.10 -9.13 -1.48
CA LYS A 134 1.09 -9.40 -2.92
C LYS A 134 0.85 -8.13 -3.74
N GLY A 135 -0.13 -7.32 -3.35
CA GLY A 135 -0.41 -6.06 -4.04
C GLY A 135 0.80 -5.11 -3.99
N LEU A 136 1.52 -5.07 -2.87
CA LEU A 136 2.69 -4.22 -2.73
C LEU A 136 3.90 -4.75 -3.52
N CYS A 137 4.19 -6.06 -3.39
CA CYS A 137 5.39 -6.67 -3.96
C CYS A 137 5.27 -7.06 -5.42
N TYR A 138 4.08 -7.34 -5.95
CA TYR A 138 3.90 -7.62 -7.37
C TYR A 138 3.42 -6.36 -8.09
N ASP A 139 2.18 -5.94 -7.81
CA ASP A 139 1.56 -4.82 -8.54
C ASP A 139 2.26 -3.48 -8.25
N GLY A 140 2.64 -3.23 -7.00
CA GLY A 140 3.32 -2.01 -6.57
C GLY A 140 4.73 -1.87 -7.14
N MET A 141 5.50 -2.96 -7.15
CA MET A 141 6.84 -2.98 -7.73
C MET A 141 6.81 -2.84 -9.26
N GLU A 142 5.84 -3.45 -9.94
CA GLU A 142 5.63 -3.25 -11.37
C GLU A 142 5.30 -1.77 -11.69
N GLY A 143 4.41 -1.14 -10.91
CA GLY A 143 4.11 0.27 -11.03
C GLY A 143 5.34 1.17 -10.83
N LEU A 144 6.16 0.89 -9.81
CA LEU A 144 7.41 1.61 -9.55
C LEU A 144 8.41 1.48 -10.70
N LEU A 145 8.52 0.29 -11.32
CA LEU A 145 9.38 0.08 -12.48
C LEU A 145 8.96 0.99 -13.64
N PHE A 146 7.66 1.08 -13.94
CA PHE A 146 7.18 1.98 -14.97
C PHE A 146 7.44 3.45 -14.65
N LEU A 147 7.18 3.88 -13.41
CA LEU A 147 7.45 5.24 -12.95
C LEU A 147 8.94 5.61 -13.12
N LEU A 148 9.84 4.74 -12.68
CA LEU A 148 11.28 4.90 -12.84
C LEU A 148 11.70 5.08 -14.30
N LEU A 149 11.16 4.27 -15.20
CA LEU A 149 11.45 4.36 -16.64
C LEU A 149 11.01 5.71 -17.21
N PHE A 150 9.79 6.14 -16.91
CA PHE A 150 9.27 7.43 -17.39
C PHE A 150 10.05 8.61 -16.81
N SER A 151 10.37 8.57 -15.51
CA SER A 151 11.14 9.61 -14.85
C SER A 151 12.56 9.70 -15.39
N LEU A 152 13.21 8.56 -15.65
CA LEU A 152 14.53 8.53 -16.30
C LEU A 152 14.49 9.15 -17.70
N LEU A 153 13.52 8.73 -18.54
CA LEU A 153 13.35 9.29 -19.89
C LEU A 153 13.11 10.80 -19.84
N SER A 154 12.28 11.26 -18.90
CA SER A 154 12.00 12.69 -18.73
C SER A 154 13.24 13.47 -18.27
N ALA A 155 14.01 12.95 -17.30
CA ALA A 155 15.23 13.58 -16.80
C ALA A 155 16.28 13.71 -17.91
N LEU A 156 16.44 12.67 -18.73
CA LEU A 156 17.33 12.69 -19.90
C LEU A 156 16.84 13.71 -20.95
N ALA A 157 15.53 13.75 -21.24
CA ALA A 157 14.95 14.73 -22.17
C ALA A 157 15.18 16.17 -21.70
N PHE A 158 14.96 16.48 -20.41
CA PHE A 158 15.24 17.81 -19.87
C PHE A 158 16.73 18.13 -19.88
N THR A 159 17.59 17.16 -19.58
CA THR A 159 19.05 17.33 -19.64
C THR A 159 19.50 17.69 -21.06
N THR A 160 19.04 16.94 -22.06
CA THR A 160 19.37 17.21 -23.46
C THR A 160 18.85 18.57 -23.93
N ALA A 161 17.64 18.97 -23.53
CA ALA A 161 17.10 20.30 -23.85
C ALA A 161 17.97 21.42 -23.26
N VAL A 162 18.32 21.34 -21.97
CA VAL A 162 19.14 22.36 -21.30
C VAL A 162 20.56 22.43 -21.90
N CYS A 163 21.15 21.31 -22.31
CA CYS A 163 22.48 21.29 -22.92
C CYS A 163 22.51 21.74 -24.40
N SER A 164 21.41 21.56 -25.14
CA SER A 164 21.35 21.84 -26.58
C SER A 164 20.81 23.23 -26.90
N LEU A 165 19.89 23.78 -26.10
CA LEU A 165 19.30 25.11 -26.30
C LEU A 165 20.33 26.25 -26.42
N PRO A 166 21.37 26.34 -25.57
CA PRO A 166 22.40 27.39 -25.69
C PRO A 166 23.20 27.26 -27.00
N ARG A 167 23.57 26.03 -27.37
CA ARG A 167 24.33 25.75 -28.61
C ARG A 167 23.49 26.03 -29.87
N ALA A 168 22.19 25.74 -29.82
CA ALA A 168 21.26 26.05 -30.89
C ALA A 168 21.07 27.57 -31.02
N TRP A 169 20.93 28.28 -29.90
CA TRP A 169 20.81 29.73 -29.87
C TRP A 169 22.04 30.42 -30.46
N GLU A 170 23.24 29.99 -30.06
CA GLU A 170 24.50 30.55 -30.55
C GLU A 170 24.64 30.38 -32.08
N ARG A 171 24.37 29.18 -32.61
CA ARG A 171 24.37 28.93 -34.06
C ARG A 171 23.35 29.78 -34.80
N PHE A 172 22.16 29.95 -34.24
CA PHE A 172 21.13 30.80 -34.85
C PHE A 172 21.60 32.25 -34.85
N HIS A 173 22.15 32.73 -33.73
CA HIS A 173 22.64 34.11 -33.63
C HIS A 173 23.79 34.40 -34.60
N SER A 174 24.75 33.49 -34.75
CA SER A 174 25.83 33.62 -35.73
C SER A 174 25.31 33.61 -37.17
N ARG A 175 24.32 32.77 -37.51
CA ARG A 175 23.68 32.77 -38.84
C ARG A 175 22.92 34.07 -39.11
N TRP A 176 22.20 34.61 -38.13
CA TRP A 176 21.52 35.91 -38.26
C TRP A 176 22.52 37.06 -38.43
N HIS A 177 23.61 37.09 -37.67
CA HIS A 177 24.66 38.10 -37.84
C HIS A 177 25.35 38.01 -39.20
N LEU A 178 25.64 36.81 -39.70
CA LEU A 178 26.14 36.63 -41.08
C LEU A 178 25.13 37.12 -42.11
N SER A 179 23.84 36.80 -41.94
CA SER A 179 22.78 37.22 -42.86
C SER A 179 22.48 38.73 -42.81
N ARG A 180 22.83 39.41 -41.71
CA ARG A 180 22.63 40.86 -41.52
C ARG A 180 23.86 41.68 -41.87
N SER A 181 25.01 41.06 -42.11
CA SER A 181 26.17 41.72 -42.71
C SER A 181 25.84 42.07 -44.17
N PRO A 182 25.80 43.37 -44.56
CA PRO A 182 25.69 43.71 -45.95
C PRO A 182 27.02 43.34 -46.62
N ARG A 183 26.97 42.28 -47.43
CA ARG A 183 27.60 42.27 -48.75
C ARG A 183 29.12 42.48 -48.74
N GLN A 184 29.85 41.43 -48.36
CA GLN A 184 31.25 41.24 -48.80
C GLN A 184 31.38 41.04 -50.33
N GLU A 185 30.27 41.15 -51.10
CA GLU A 185 30.33 41.37 -52.55
C GLU A 185 30.64 42.83 -52.93
N SER A 186 30.45 43.82 -52.03
CA SER A 186 30.73 45.23 -52.36
C SER A 186 32.22 45.50 -52.54
N LYS A 187 33.09 44.79 -51.80
CA LYS A 187 34.56 44.93 -51.96
C LYS A 187 35.10 44.28 -53.25
N ARG A 188 34.38 43.31 -53.83
CA ARG A 188 34.78 42.68 -55.09
C ARG A 188 34.36 43.50 -56.32
N PHE A 189 33.28 44.27 -56.21
CA PHE A 189 32.80 45.16 -57.28
C PHE A 189 33.67 46.43 -57.42
N VAL A 190 34.12 47.01 -56.30
CA VAL A 190 35.01 48.19 -56.31
C VAL A 190 36.40 47.86 -56.88
N GLN A 191 36.87 46.62 -56.76
CA GLN A 191 38.15 46.18 -57.33
C GLN A 191 38.07 45.83 -58.84
N TRP A 192 36.87 45.60 -59.38
CA TRP A 192 36.67 45.41 -60.83
C TRP A 192 36.59 46.74 -61.60
N GLN A 193 36.12 47.82 -60.96
CA GLN A 193 36.05 49.15 -61.58
C GLN A 193 37.40 49.91 -61.62
N SER A 194 38.45 49.42 -60.96
CA SER A 194 39.78 50.02 -60.97
C SER A 194 40.77 49.32 -61.92
N SER A 195 40.30 48.38 -62.74
CA SER A 195 41.10 47.67 -63.76
C SER A 195 40.49 47.71 -65.17
N ILE A 196 39.57 48.64 -65.42
CA ILE A 196 39.10 49.02 -66.77
C ILE A 196 39.44 50.48 -67.00
#